data_AF-A0A2V8XH62-F1
#
_entry.id   AF-A0A2V8XH62-F1
#
_cell.length_a   1.000
_cell.length_b   1.000
_cell.length_c   1.000
_cell.angle_alpha   90.00
_cell.angle_beta   90.00
_cell.angle_gamma   90.00
#
_symmetry.space_group_name_H-M   'P 1'
#
loop_
_entity.id
_entity.type
_entity.pdbx_description
1 polymer ?
#
loop_
_entity_poly.entity_id
_entity_poly.type
_entity_poly.pdbx_seq_one_letter_code
_entity_poly.pdbx_strand_id
1 'polypeptide(L)'
;MAAKANPAAAAEPRYSASCGAAAPRIIAAGAKNDRSKRTKAHRVNSPAPKRPEPPKKPDFERSLARLEEVVRRLESPQLSLDDAMKLFEEGVALSRECQKQLEEAEGRVEILLKKADGKLAAEAFDPEREPES
;
A
#
# COMPACT_ATOMS: atom_id res chain seq x y z
N MET A 1 -43.30 37.62 0.78
CA MET A 1 -44.15 36.90 -0.19
C MET A 1 -43.35 36.80 -1.47
N ALA A 2 -43.08 35.68 -2.11
CA ALA A 2 -43.60 34.33 -2.01
C ALA A 2 -42.46 33.34 -2.32
N ALA A 3 -42.50 32.20 -1.65
CA ALA A 3 -41.67 31.04 -1.94
C ALA A 3 -41.95 30.56 -3.37
N LYS A 4 -40.88 30.27 -4.13
CA LYS A 4 -40.97 29.35 -5.26
C LYS A 4 -40.18 28.10 -4.89
N ALA A 5 -40.93 27.13 -4.39
CA ALA A 5 -40.55 25.73 -4.39
C ALA A 5 -40.31 25.27 -5.83
N ASN A 6 -39.30 24.43 -6.03
CA ASN A 6 -39.23 23.57 -7.20
C ASN A 6 -38.90 22.15 -6.72
N PRO A 7 -39.62 21.12 -7.19
CA PRO A 7 -39.77 19.85 -6.49
C PRO A 7 -38.68 18.85 -6.86
N ALA A 8 -38.27 18.09 -5.85
CA ALA A 8 -37.49 16.87 -5.99
C ALA A 8 -38.34 15.79 -6.68
N ALA A 9 -38.03 15.53 -7.95
CA ALA A 9 -38.46 14.35 -8.70
C ALA A 9 -37.25 13.41 -8.79
N ALA A 10 -37.28 12.28 -8.08
CA ALA A 10 -37.76 10.98 -8.57
C ALA A 10 -36.76 10.27 -9.51
N ALA A 11 -36.07 9.27 -8.97
CA ALA A 11 -35.60 8.09 -9.72
C ALA A 11 -35.01 7.04 -8.74
N GLU A 12 -35.79 6.04 -8.37
CA GLU A 12 -35.28 4.80 -7.75
C GLU A 12 -35.10 3.72 -8.84
N PRO A 13 -33.96 2.99 -8.88
CA PRO A 13 -33.82 1.82 -9.74
C PRO A 13 -34.42 0.58 -9.04
N ARG A 14 -35.50 0.07 -9.65
CA ARG A 14 -36.16 -1.19 -9.32
C ARG A 14 -35.24 -2.37 -9.61
N TYR A 15 -34.65 -2.96 -8.59
CA TYR A 15 -33.89 -4.21 -8.71
C TYR A 15 -34.88 -5.40 -8.80
N SER A 16 -34.93 -6.04 -9.97
CA SER A 16 -35.74 -7.23 -10.23
C SER A 16 -35.05 -8.47 -9.64
N ALA A 17 -35.59 -8.98 -8.54
CA ALA A 17 -35.22 -10.28 -7.99
C ALA A 17 -35.98 -11.39 -8.72
N SER A 18 -35.26 -12.25 -9.45
CA SER A 18 -35.74 -13.56 -9.88
C SER A 18 -34.62 -14.60 -9.71
N CYS A 19 -34.53 -15.19 -8.52
CA CYS A 19 -33.87 -16.49 -8.37
C CYS A 19 -34.91 -17.50 -7.90
N GLY A 20 -35.08 -18.56 -8.69
CA GLY A 20 -36.04 -19.62 -8.46
C GLY A 20 -35.34 -20.95 -8.20
N ALA A 21 -36.09 -21.77 -7.47
CA ALA A 21 -36.05 -23.23 -7.40
C ALA A 21 -35.06 -23.93 -6.45
N ALA A 22 -35.58 -25.03 -5.88
CA ALA A 22 -35.24 -25.68 -4.63
C ALA A 22 -34.79 -27.15 -4.81
N ALA A 23 -34.03 -27.65 -3.82
CA ALA A 23 -33.99 -29.02 -3.25
C ALA A 23 -33.52 -30.22 -4.16
N PRO A 24 -33.10 -31.40 -3.64
CA PRO A 24 -33.34 -31.97 -2.30
C PRO A 24 -32.17 -32.66 -1.57
N ARG A 25 -32.50 -33.15 -0.37
CA ARG A 25 -31.70 -33.87 0.62
C ARG A 25 -31.42 -35.32 0.23
N ILE A 26 -30.23 -35.82 0.54
CA ILE A 26 -29.93 -37.26 0.60
C ILE A 26 -29.34 -37.59 1.98
N ILE A 27 -29.83 -38.71 2.50
CA ILE A 27 -29.60 -39.37 3.79
C ILE A 27 -28.62 -40.55 3.63
N ALA A 28 -28.16 -41.09 4.77
CA ALA A 28 -27.41 -42.34 4.98
C ALA A 28 -25.87 -42.21 4.93
N ALA A 29 -25.06 -42.89 5.73
CA ALA A 29 -25.21 -43.72 6.92
C ALA A 29 -23.77 -43.98 7.45
N GLY A 30 -23.63 -44.32 8.73
CA GLY A 30 -22.36 -44.25 9.46
C GLY A 30 -21.25 -45.23 9.09
N ALA A 31 -20.06 -44.93 9.62
CA ALA A 31 -18.98 -45.90 9.83
C ALA A 31 -18.10 -45.48 11.02
N LYS A 32 -18.32 -46.19 12.13
CA LYS A 32 -17.41 -46.64 13.20
C LYS A 32 -16.02 -45.98 13.31
N ASN A 33 -15.84 -45.35 14.47
CA ASN A 33 -14.62 -44.83 15.08
C ASN A 33 -13.60 -45.95 15.35
N ASP A 34 -12.47 -45.95 14.64
CA ASP A 34 -11.33 -46.81 14.94
C ASP A 34 -10.37 -46.09 15.90
N ARG A 35 -10.05 -46.82 16.96
CA ARG A 35 -9.38 -46.38 18.16
C ARG A 35 -7.88 -46.55 17.99
N SER A 36 -7.11 -45.59 18.52
CA SER A 36 -5.67 -45.71 18.80
C SER A 36 -4.70 -45.69 17.61
N LYS A 37 -4.32 -44.47 17.22
CA LYS A 37 -2.90 -44.12 17.06
C LYS A 37 -2.64 -42.74 17.69
N ARG A 38 -2.26 -42.74 18.97
CA ARG A 38 -1.57 -41.60 19.62
C ARG A 38 -0.19 -41.50 18.97
N THR A 39 -0.10 -40.85 17.82
CA THR A 39 1.18 -40.33 17.31
C THR A 39 1.35 -38.94 17.89
N LYS A 40 2.41 -38.79 18.69
CA LYS A 40 2.97 -37.56 19.26
C LYS A 40 2.69 -36.36 18.34
N ALA A 41 1.76 -35.51 18.75
CA ALA A 41 1.47 -34.24 18.09
C ALA A 41 2.75 -33.39 18.18
N HIS A 42 3.53 -33.42 17.11
CA HIS A 42 4.44 -32.33 16.78
C HIS A 42 3.52 -31.11 16.65
N ARG A 43 3.55 -30.22 17.65
CA ARG A 43 2.86 -28.94 17.61
C ARG A 43 3.48 -28.16 16.45
N VAL A 44 2.96 -28.39 15.25
CA VAL A 44 3.23 -27.55 14.10
C VAL A 44 2.84 -26.14 14.51
N ASN A 45 3.86 -25.29 14.59
CA ASN A 45 3.70 -23.88 14.80
C ASN A 45 2.94 -23.34 13.59
N SER A 46 1.61 -23.23 13.69
CA SER A 46 0.79 -22.56 12.69
C SER A 46 1.20 -21.09 12.65
N PRO A 47 1.71 -20.56 11.52
CA PRO A 47 1.89 -19.13 11.41
C PRO A 47 0.51 -18.48 11.48
N ALA A 48 0.33 -17.59 12.44
CA ALA A 48 -0.89 -16.81 12.60
C ALA A 48 -1.28 -16.15 11.25
N PRO A 49 -2.58 -16.04 10.93
CA PRO A 49 -3.01 -15.39 9.69
C PRO A 49 -2.59 -13.91 9.76
N LYS A 50 -1.61 -13.53 8.93
CA LYS A 50 -1.21 -12.13 8.75
C LYS A 50 -2.43 -11.36 8.25
N ARG A 51 -2.88 -10.40 9.05
CA ARG A 51 -3.98 -9.48 8.72
C ARG A 51 -3.68 -8.85 7.34
N PRO A 52 -4.67 -8.67 6.45
CA PRO A 52 -4.40 -8.14 5.12
C PRO A 52 -3.79 -6.74 5.25
N GLU A 53 -2.51 -6.65 4.91
CA GLU A 53 -1.78 -5.39 4.86
C GLU A 53 -2.35 -4.56 3.69
N PRO A 54 -2.59 -3.24 3.89
CA PRO A 54 -3.05 -2.38 2.81
C PRO A 54 -2.06 -2.42 1.63
N PRO A 55 -2.51 -2.16 0.40
CA PRO A 55 -1.67 -2.29 -0.80
C PRO A 55 -0.36 -1.52 -0.61
N LYS A 56 0.76 -2.27 -0.58
CA LYS A 56 2.09 -1.72 -0.36
C LYS A 56 2.41 -0.81 -1.54
N LYS A 57 2.60 0.48 -1.24
CA LYS A 57 3.35 1.39 -2.11
C LYS A 57 4.69 0.72 -2.43
N PRO A 58 5.28 0.95 -3.62
CA PRO A 58 6.61 0.42 -3.90
C PRO A 58 7.57 0.84 -2.78
N ASP A 59 8.26 -0.13 -2.18
CA ASP A 59 9.22 0.12 -1.11
C ASP A 59 10.30 1.09 -1.61
N PHE A 60 10.67 2.09 -0.81
CA PHE A 60 11.67 3.11 -1.13
C PHE A 60 12.95 2.51 -1.74
N GLU A 61 13.49 1.49 -1.05
CA GLU A 61 14.69 0.77 -1.47
C GLU A 61 14.56 0.18 -2.88
N ARG A 62 13.36 -0.25 -3.27
CA ARG A 62 13.12 -0.80 -4.60
C ARG A 62 13.12 0.30 -5.67
N SER A 63 12.50 1.45 -5.39
CA SER A 63 12.52 2.61 -6.29
C SER A 63 13.93 3.14 -6.46
N LEU A 64 14.70 3.22 -5.37
CA LEU A 64 16.09 3.64 -5.38
C LEU A 64 16.98 2.68 -6.16
N ALA A 65 16.90 1.37 -5.89
CA ALA A 65 17.67 0.36 -6.61
C ALA A 65 17.36 0.37 -8.12
N ARG A 66 16.10 0.62 -8.49
CA ARG A 66 15.72 0.76 -9.90
C ARG A 66 16.30 2.02 -10.52
N LEU A 67 16.28 3.15 -9.81
CA LEU A 67 16.88 4.40 -10.27
C LEU A 67 18.39 4.23 -10.52
N GLU A 68 19.10 3.55 -9.63
CA GLU A 68 20.52 3.22 -9.80
C GLU A 68 20.77 2.32 -11.03
N GLU A 69 19.88 1.38 -11.32
CA GLU A 69 19.96 0.57 -12.54
C GLU A 69 19.75 1.42 -13.80
N VAL A 70 18.78 2.32 -13.78
CA VAL A 70 18.49 3.25 -14.87
C VAL A 70 19.70 4.13 -15.15
N VAL A 71 20.30 4.73 -14.12
CA VAL A 71 21.51 5.56 -14.25
C VAL A 71 22.66 4.75 -14.86
N ARG A 72 22.93 3.54 -14.33
CA ARG A 72 23.97 2.66 -14.89
C ARG A 72 23.74 2.31 -16.36
N ARG A 73 22.48 2.16 -16.78
CA ARG A 73 22.15 1.91 -18.19
C ARG A 73 22.34 3.14 -19.06
N LEU A 74 22.01 4.34 -18.54
CA LEU A 74 22.24 5.61 -19.24
C LEU A 74 23.72 5.91 -19.47
N GLU A 75 24.60 5.42 -18.61
CA GLU A 75 26.06 5.53 -18.76
C GLU A 75 26.64 4.58 -19.84
N SER A 76 25.82 3.68 -20.41
CA SER A 76 26.28 2.73 -21.41
C SER A 76 26.55 3.41 -22.76
N PRO A 77 27.76 3.24 -23.34
CA PRO A 77 28.13 3.88 -24.61
C PRO A 77 27.45 3.28 -25.85
N GLN A 78 26.78 2.14 -25.72
CA GLN A 78 26.02 1.51 -26.81
C GLN A 78 24.50 1.80 -26.75
N LEU A 79 24.07 2.70 -25.87
CA LEU A 79 22.65 3.01 -25.72
C LEU A 79 22.12 3.83 -26.89
N SER A 80 21.00 3.39 -27.47
CA SER A 80 20.32 4.15 -28.53
C SER A 80 19.66 5.40 -27.96
N LEU A 81 19.48 6.45 -28.77
CA LEU A 81 18.83 7.68 -28.35
C LEU A 81 17.40 7.43 -27.84
N ASP A 82 16.63 6.62 -28.55
CA ASP A 82 15.25 6.29 -28.16
C ASP A 82 15.19 5.56 -26.81
N ASP A 83 16.13 4.66 -26.54
CA ASP A 83 16.20 3.97 -25.25
C ASP A 83 16.71 4.87 -24.14
N ALA A 84 17.62 5.80 -24.45
CA ALA A 84 18.05 6.84 -23.51
C ALA A 84 16.89 7.75 -23.09
N MET A 85 16.02 8.14 -24.03
CA MET A 85 14.83 8.94 -23.72
C MET A 85 13.87 8.20 -22.78
N LYS A 86 13.59 6.93 -23.04
CA LYS A 86 12.72 6.10 -22.16
C LYS A 86 13.32 5.94 -20.76
N LEU A 87 14.61 5.64 -20.68
CA LEU A 87 15.30 5.49 -19.40
C LEU A 87 15.35 6.81 -18.63
N PHE A 88 15.52 7.93 -19.32
CA PHE A 88 15.49 9.25 -18.69
C PHE A 88 14.10 9.57 -18.10
N GLU A 89 13.03 9.34 -18.85
CA GLU A 89 11.66 9.49 -18.36
C GLU A 89 11.38 8.60 -17.15
N GLU A 90 11.81 7.34 -17.19
CA GLU A 90 11.72 6.41 -16.07
C GLU A 90 12.51 6.93 -14.85
N GLY A 91 13.74 7.39 -15.05
CA GLY A 91 14.59 7.94 -13.99
C GLY A 91 13.98 9.17 -13.31
N VAL A 92 13.37 10.08 -14.08
CA VAL A 92 12.67 11.25 -13.54
C VAL A 92 11.47 10.82 -12.71
N ALA A 93 10.70 9.85 -13.17
CA ALA A 93 9.55 9.33 -12.43
C ALA A 93 9.97 8.68 -11.10
N LEU A 94 11.03 7.85 -11.12
CA LEU A 94 11.57 7.20 -9.93
C LEU A 94 12.12 8.21 -8.92
N SER A 95 12.84 9.23 -9.39
CA SER A 95 13.37 10.30 -8.53
C SER A 95 12.25 11.04 -7.78
N ARG A 96 11.17 11.40 -8.48
CA ARG A 96 9.99 12.04 -7.86
C ARG A 96 9.30 11.13 -6.86
N GLU A 97 9.20 9.84 -7.15
CA GLU A 97 8.62 8.86 -6.23
C GLU A 97 9.47 8.74 -4.95
N CYS A 98 10.80 8.65 -5.07
CA CYS A 98 11.71 8.62 -3.93
C CYS A 98 11.57 9.88 -3.07
N GLN A 99 11.56 11.06 -3.69
CA GLN A 99 11.40 12.33 -2.98
C GLN A 99 10.08 12.37 -2.19
N LYS A 100 8.96 11.99 -2.82
CA LYS A 100 7.66 11.94 -2.16
C LYS A 100 7.65 11.00 -0.95
N GLN A 101 8.33 9.86 -1.05
CA GLN A 101 8.40 8.91 0.07
C GLN A 101 9.22 9.48 1.24
N LEU A 102 10.30 10.22 0.95
CA LEU A 102 11.08 10.92 1.97
C LEU A 102 10.26 12.04 2.63
N GLU A 103 9.55 12.86 1.86
CA GLU A 103 8.65 13.90 2.39
C GLU A 103 7.54 13.30 3.30
N GLU A 104 6.96 12.17 2.89
CA GLU A 104 5.99 11.45 3.73
C GLU A 104 6.61 10.93 5.04
N ALA A 105 7.87 10.49 5.01
CA ALA A 105 8.58 10.01 6.18
C ALA A 105 8.94 11.16 7.13
N GLU A 106 9.47 12.26 6.59
CA GLU A 106 9.78 13.49 7.33
C GLU A 106 8.56 14.03 8.06
N GLY A 107 7.42 14.17 7.36
CA GLY A 107 6.17 14.62 7.97
C GLY A 107 5.68 13.71 9.11
N ARG A 108 5.90 12.39 9.01
CA ARG A 108 5.60 11.46 10.10
C ARG A 108 6.53 11.66 11.29
N VAL A 109 7.83 11.86 11.05
CA VAL A 109 8.80 12.15 12.11
C VAL A 109 8.44 13.45 12.83
N GLU A 110 8.14 14.52 12.09
CA GLU A 110 7.70 15.78 12.68
C GLU A 110 6.46 15.61 13.58
N ILE A 111 5.44 14.87 13.10
CA ILE A 111 4.23 14.63 13.88
C ILE A 111 4.56 13.85 15.16
N LEU A 112 5.46 12.87 15.09
CA LEU A 112 5.89 12.09 16.25
C LEU A 112 6.64 12.95 17.26
N LEU A 113 7.55 13.81 16.81
CA LEU A 113 8.26 14.77 17.66
C LEU A 113 7.29 15.77 18.31
N LYS A 114 6.36 16.36 17.53
CA LYS A 114 5.32 17.27 18.03
C LYS A 114 4.42 16.60 19.09
N LYS A 115 4.10 15.31 18.93
CA LYS A 115 3.29 14.53 19.87
C LYS A 115 4.07 14.08 21.11
N ALA A 116 5.37 13.82 20.98
CA ALA A 116 6.21 13.37 22.08
C ALA A 116 6.54 14.49 23.08
N ASP A 117 6.76 15.72 22.58
CA ASP A 117 7.33 16.77 23.43
C ASP A 117 6.37 17.88 23.86
N GLY A 118 5.21 18.10 23.24
CA GLY A 118 4.26 19.17 23.65
C GLY A 118 4.80 20.62 23.65
N LYS A 119 6.10 20.81 23.44
CA LYS A 119 6.85 22.05 23.30
C LYS A 119 8.21 21.65 22.75
N LEU A 120 8.49 21.91 21.48
CA LEU A 120 9.87 22.10 21.04
C LEU A 120 9.83 22.79 19.68
N ALA A 121 10.53 23.93 19.61
CA ALA A 121 10.61 24.76 18.42
C ALA A 121 11.57 24.10 17.42
N ALA A 122 11.10 23.87 16.20
CA ALA A 122 11.98 23.54 15.10
C ALA A 122 12.73 24.82 14.70
N GLU A 123 14.00 24.91 15.05
CA GLU A 123 14.88 25.89 14.41
C GLU A 123 15.24 25.36 13.02
N ALA A 124 15.08 26.23 12.01
CA ALA A 124 15.47 25.91 10.66
C ALA A 124 16.98 25.61 10.64
N PHE A 125 17.34 24.43 10.14
CA PHE A 125 18.73 24.06 9.96
C PHE A 125 19.32 24.89 8.82
N ASP A 126 20.18 25.84 9.18
CA ASP A 126 20.94 26.66 8.24
C ASP A 126 22.31 26.01 8.00
N PRO A 127 22.55 25.42 6.81
CA PRO A 127 23.83 24.77 6.50
C PRO A 127 25.00 25.76 6.32
N GLU A 128 24.76 27.08 6.32
CA GLU A 128 25.79 28.12 6.18
C GLU A 128 26.29 28.67 7.53
N ARG A 129 25.82 28.13 8.67
CA ARG A 129 26.34 28.52 9.99
C ARG A 129 27.76 27.98 10.18
N GLU A 130 28.75 28.74 9.73
CA GLU A 130 30.15 28.58 10.09
C GLU A 130 30.26 28.50 11.63
N PRO A 131 30.88 27.45 12.20
CA PRO A 131 31.08 27.37 13.64
C PRO A 131 32.12 28.42 14.05
N GLU A 132 31.66 29.56 14.57
CA GLU A 132 32.55 30.48 15.28
C GLU A 132 33.21 29.73 16.45
N SER A 133 34.54 29.77 16.47
CA SER A 133 35.44 29.10 17.43
C SER A 133 35.38 29.71 18.82
#